data_AF-K7Z8Q2-F1
#
_entry.id   AF-K7Z8Q2-F1
#
_cell.length_a   1.000
_cell.length_b   1.000
_cell.length_c   1.000
_cell.angle_alpha   90.00
_cell.angle_beta   90.00
_cell.angle_gamma   90.00
#
_symmetry.space_group_name_H-M   'P 1'
#
loop_
_entity.id
_entity.type
_entity.pdbx_description
1 polymer ?
#
loop_
_entity_poly.entity_id
_entity_poly.type
_entity_poly.pdbx_seq_one_letter_code
_entity_poly.pdbx_strand_id
1 'polypeptide(L)'
;MKKMIFALSLILAANTASAKVPGQKLSDLKELCALDAAQDDENAYENAFTTVSTLDIKEISSLTEAELIMTNAHLIGEEYTTANLTFAEIKALFSEGGDQHYNDLYIITFKSNVTGRIYTQVKSYPGDNPYALIFDTKKLKAVAHNGDDSIVLLTDNGSYSCWELSQAGK
;
A
#
# COMPACT_ATOMS: atom_id res chain seq x y z
N MET A 1 -2.65 69.56 0.39
CA MET A 1 -1.78 69.34 -0.79
C MET A 1 -1.12 67.96 -0.68
N LYS A 2 -0.93 67.30 -1.83
CA LYS A 2 -0.34 65.97 -2.10
C LYS A 2 -1.35 64.82 -2.02
N LYS A 3 -1.87 64.38 -3.18
CA LYS A 3 -1.36 63.31 -4.08
C LYS A 3 -1.85 61.95 -3.56
N MET A 4 -2.36 60.98 -4.32
CA MET A 4 -2.56 60.77 -5.76
C MET A 4 -3.24 59.37 -5.87
N ILE A 5 -4.07 59.20 -6.92
CA ILE A 5 -4.09 58.05 -7.85
C ILE A 5 -4.62 56.66 -7.38
N PHE A 6 -5.80 56.34 -7.95
CA PHE A 6 -6.19 55.10 -8.65
C PHE A 6 -5.22 53.89 -8.65
N ALA A 7 -5.72 52.71 -8.24
CA ALA A 7 -5.39 51.43 -8.87
C ALA A 7 -6.51 50.43 -8.55
N LEU A 8 -7.34 50.10 -9.54
CA LEU A 8 -7.23 48.90 -10.38
C LEU A 8 -7.87 47.67 -9.71
N SER A 9 -9.16 47.49 -10.02
CA SER A 9 -9.93 46.27 -9.80
C SER A 9 -9.24 45.09 -10.49
N LEU A 10 -8.61 44.22 -9.70
CA LEU A 10 -8.10 42.94 -10.16
C LEU A 10 -9.18 41.88 -9.93
N ILE A 11 -9.99 41.63 -10.95
CA ILE A 11 -10.87 40.46 -11.01
C ILE A 11 -9.95 39.25 -11.17
N LEU A 12 -9.63 38.57 -10.07
CA LEU A 12 -9.14 37.20 -10.16
C LEU A 12 -10.33 36.31 -10.51
N ALA A 13 -10.57 36.12 -11.80
CA ALA A 13 -11.21 34.90 -12.28
C ALA A 13 -10.23 33.76 -11.99
N ALA A 14 -10.31 33.19 -10.79
CA ALA A 14 -9.70 31.92 -10.51
C ALA A 14 -10.43 30.88 -11.36
N ASN A 15 -9.90 30.63 -12.55
CA ASN A 15 -10.16 29.40 -13.28
C ASN A 15 -9.76 28.26 -12.34
N THR A 16 -10.74 27.66 -11.67
CA THR A 16 -10.58 26.34 -11.06
C THR A 16 -10.50 25.34 -12.20
N ALA A 17 -9.37 25.35 -12.91
CA ALA A 17 -8.92 24.18 -13.61
C ALA A 17 -8.63 23.16 -12.50
N SER A 18 -9.59 22.28 -12.21
CA SER A 18 -9.30 21.01 -11.56
C SER A 18 -8.34 20.26 -12.47
N ALA A 19 -7.05 20.51 -12.27
CA ALA A 19 -6.00 19.67 -12.81
C ALA A 19 -6.27 18.27 -12.26
N LYS A 20 -6.81 17.40 -13.11
CA LYS A 20 -6.90 15.97 -12.82
C LYS A 20 -5.46 15.47 -12.79
N VAL A 21 -4.88 15.43 -11.59
CA VAL A 21 -3.56 14.86 -11.36
C VAL A 21 -3.62 13.39 -11.81
N PRO A 22 -2.64 12.87 -12.56
CA PRO A 22 -2.64 11.48 -13.00
C PRO A 22 -2.51 10.56 -11.77
N GLY A 23 -3.61 9.91 -11.42
CA GLY A 23 -3.74 9.05 -10.23
C GLY A 23 -4.37 7.71 -10.54
N GLN A 24 -4.04 6.68 -9.76
CA GLN A 24 -4.58 5.32 -9.92
C GLN A 24 -6.11 5.33 -9.87
N LYS A 25 -6.73 4.71 -10.87
CA LYS A 25 -8.19 4.56 -10.90
C LYS A 25 -8.60 3.44 -9.96
N LEU A 26 -9.67 3.65 -9.20
CA LEU A 26 -10.26 2.59 -8.36
C LEU A 26 -10.50 1.29 -9.15
N SER A 27 -10.97 1.41 -10.40
CA SER A 27 -11.16 0.26 -11.31
C SER A 27 -9.94 -0.63 -11.46
N ASP A 28 -8.75 -0.04 -11.39
CA ASP A 28 -7.48 -0.73 -11.60
C ASP A 28 -7.02 -1.48 -10.34
N LEU A 29 -7.56 -1.12 -9.18
CA LEU A 29 -7.17 -1.66 -7.87
C LEU A 29 -8.18 -2.66 -7.32
N LYS A 30 -9.40 -2.70 -7.87
CA LYS A 30 -10.47 -3.60 -7.39
C LYS A 30 -10.08 -5.07 -7.39
N GLU A 31 -9.14 -5.50 -8.23
CA GLU A 31 -8.61 -6.87 -8.19
C GLU A 31 -7.95 -7.23 -6.86
N LEU A 32 -7.41 -6.24 -6.13
CA LEU A 32 -6.79 -6.45 -4.81
C LEU A 32 -7.79 -6.88 -3.74
N CYS A 33 -9.10 -6.70 -3.95
CA CYS A 33 -10.12 -7.22 -3.04
C CYS A 33 -10.15 -8.75 -3.00
N ALA A 34 -9.58 -9.43 -4.00
CA ALA A 34 -9.42 -10.88 -3.96
C ALA A 34 -8.44 -11.36 -2.86
N LEU A 35 -7.61 -10.46 -2.29
CA LEU A 35 -6.76 -10.76 -1.13
C LEU A 35 -7.57 -10.92 0.16
N ASP A 36 -8.83 -10.45 0.19
CA ASP A 36 -9.74 -10.44 1.34
C ASP A 36 -10.74 -11.62 1.33
N ALA A 37 -10.90 -12.26 0.17
CA ALA A 37 -12.08 -13.05 -0.18
C ALA A 37 -12.16 -14.45 0.44
N ALA A 38 -11.28 -14.78 1.40
CA ALA A 38 -11.15 -16.12 1.96
C ALA A 38 -12.41 -16.65 2.68
N GLN A 39 -13.43 -15.81 2.95
CA GLN A 39 -14.68 -16.26 3.58
C GLN A 39 -15.87 -16.45 2.61
N ASP A 40 -15.93 -15.72 1.51
CA ASP A 40 -17.10 -15.73 0.59
C ASP A 40 -16.79 -16.34 -0.79
N ASP A 41 -15.52 -16.37 -1.21
CA ASP A 41 -15.05 -17.01 -2.45
C ASP A 41 -13.61 -17.53 -2.26
N GLU A 42 -13.51 -18.81 -1.87
CA GLU A 42 -12.25 -19.49 -1.59
C GLU A 42 -11.27 -19.51 -2.78
N ASN A 43 -11.73 -19.27 -4.02
CA ASN A 43 -10.88 -19.27 -5.22
C ASN A 43 -10.59 -17.87 -5.76
N ALA A 44 -11.10 -16.81 -5.12
CA ALA A 44 -10.96 -15.45 -5.62
C ALA A 44 -9.48 -15.05 -5.77
N TYR A 45 -8.63 -15.42 -4.81
CA TYR A 45 -7.20 -15.16 -4.87
C TYR A 45 -6.55 -15.85 -6.07
N GLU A 46 -6.75 -17.16 -6.22
CA GLU A 46 -6.15 -17.99 -7.28
C GLU A 46 -6.64 -17.55 -8.66
N ASN A 47 -7.90 -17.11 -8.76
CA ASN A 47 -8.45 -16.56 -9.99
C ASN A 47 -7.81 -15.21 -10.33
N ALA A 48 -7.60 -14.34 -9.34
CA ALA A 48 -7.07 -13.00 -9.54
C ALA A 48 -5.54 -12.96 -9.70
N PHE A 49 -4.82 -13.83 -9.00
CA PHE A 49 -3.38 -13.72 -8.80
C PHE A 49 -2.63 -15.05 -8.92
N THR A 50 -1.37 -14.94 -9.33
CA THR A 50 -0.36 -16.00 -9.19
C THR A 50 0.75 -15.49 -8.27
N THR A 51 1.04 -16.20 -7.18
CA THR A 51 2.21 -15.92 -6.34
C THR A 51 3.50 -16.16 -7.14
N VAL A 52 4.35 -15.15 -7.20
CA VAL A 52 5.64 -15.17 -7.90
C VAL A 52 6.78 -15.51 -6.94
N SER A 53 6.77 -14.94 -5.75
CA SER A 53 7.76 -15.22 -4.72
C SER A 53 7.22 -14.94 -3.32
N THR A 54 7.80 -15.63 -2.34
CA THR A 54 7.63 -15.36 -0.92
C THR A 54 9.01 -15.32 -0.29
N LEU A 55 9.35 -14.21 0.35
CA LEU A 55 10.60 -14.02 1.07
C LEU A 55 10.30 -13.88 2.56
N ASP A 56 10.97 -14.68 3.38
CA ASP A 56 11.04 -14.48 4.83
C ASP A 56 12.31 -13.70 5.15
N ILE A 57 12.17 -12.54 5.83
CA ILE A 57 13.30 -11.69 6.20
C ILE A 57 14.35 -12.44 7.04
N LYS A 58 13.95 -13.44 7.82
CA LYS A 58 14.85 -14.26 8.64
C LYS A 58 15.77 -15.12 7.76
N GLU A 59 15.25 -15.61 6.64
CA GLU A 59 15.92 -16.60 5.80
C GLU A 59 16.78 -15.99 4.68
N ILE A 60 16.42 -14.80 4.18
CA ILE A 60 17.14 -14.18 3.06
C ILE A 60 18.43 -13.47 3.51
N SER A 61 19.37 -13.31 2.58
CA SER A 61 20.67 -12.64 2.84
C SER A 61 20.73 -11.18 2.37
N SER A 62 19.74 -10.73 1.59
CA SER A 62 19.65 -9.35 1.09
C SER A 62 18.25 -9.03 0.58
N LEU A 63 17.98 -7.74 0.43
CA LEU A 63 16.85 -7.19 -0.32
C LEU A 63 17.36 -6.37 -1.51
N THR A 64 16.60 -6.34 -2.58
CA THR A 64 16.77 -5.32 -3.62
C THR A 64 16.43 -3.93 -3.06
N GLU A 65 16.88 -2.88 -3.74
CA GLU A 65 16.57 -1.49 -3.33
C GLU A 65 15.05 -1.23 -3.28
N ALA A 66 14.31 -1.74 -4.27
CA ALA A 66 12.85 -1.61 -4.32
C ALA A 66 12.17 -2.32 -3.14
N GLU A 67 12.58 -3.55 -2.83
CA GLU A 67 12.05 -4.28 -1.68
C GLU A 67 12.39 -3.55 -0.37
N LEU A 68 13.62 -3.06 -0.20
CA LEU A 68 14.02 -2.32 0.99
C LEU A 68 13.20 -1.04 1.19
N ILE A 69 12.88 -0.32 0.11
CA ILE A 69 12.00 0.88 0.16
C ILE A 69 10.60 0.49 0.64
N MET A 70 10.01 -0.55 0.05
CA MET A 70 8.64 -1.00 0.41
C MET A 70 8.60 -1.54 1.84
N THR A 71 9.62 -2.29 2.26
CA THR A 71 9.75 -2.80 3.62
C THR A 71 9.86 -1.66 4.63
N ASN A 72 10.69 -0.65 4.38
CA ASN A 72 10.77 0.51 5.27
C ASN A 72 9.46 1.30 5.34
N ALA A 73 8.76 1.46 4.22
CA ALA A 73 7.46 2.13 4.21
C ALA A 73 6.43 1.38 5.09
N HIS A 74 6.43 0.04 5.05
CA HIS A 74 5.62 -0.80 5.94
C HIS A 74 6.00 -0.62 7.41
N LEU A 75 7.29 -0.74 7.73
CA LEU A 75 7.76 -0.64 9.12
C LEU A 75 7.51 0.73 9.73
N ILE A 76 7.62 1.81 8.94
CA ILE A 76 7.26 3.16 9.41
C ILE A 76 5.74 3.30 9.57
N GLY A 77 4.96 2.78 8.61
CA GLY A 77 3.51 2.85 8.64
C GLY A 77 2.89 2.12 9.84
N GLU A 78 3.46 0.97 10.20
CA GLU A 78 3.06 0.17 11.36
C GLU A 78 3.81 0.53 12.65
N GLU A 79 4.52 1.67 12.65
CA GLU A 79 5.21 2.24 13.83
C GLU A 79 6.32 1.37 14.45
N TYR A 80 6.85 0.39 13.72
CA TYR A 80 8.02 -0.40 14.12
C TYR A 80 9.29 0.46 14.24
N THR A 81 9.36 1.53 13.46
CA THR A 81 10.47 2.50 13.40
C THR A 81 9.96 3.87 12.95
N THR A 82 10.75 4.92 13.18
CA THR A 82 10.46 6.29 12.70
C THR A 82 11.36 6.73 11.54
N ALA A 83 12.32 5.89 11.15
CA ALA A 83 13.29 6.18 10.10
C ALA A 83 13.58 4.95 9.25
N ASN A 84 14.07 5.19 8.04
CA ASN A 84 14.54 4.11 7.16
C ASN A 84 15.72 3.37 7.79
N LEU A 85 15.63 2.06 7.77
CA LEU A 85 16.61 1.10 8.24
C LEU A 85 17.28 0.41 7.05
N THR A 86 18.51 -0.02 7.27
CA THR A 86 19.22 -0.94 6.38
C THR A 86 18.65 -2.34 6.49
N PHE A 87 18.93 -3.20 5.50
CA PHE A 87 18.54 -4.61 5.57
C PHE A 87 19.07 -5.32 6.83
N ALA A 88 20.31 -5.02 7.24
CA ALA A 88 20.91 -5.62 8.43
C ALA A 88 20.16 -5.24 9.71
N GLU A 89 19.75 -3.98 9.84
CA GLU A 89 18.95 -3.50 10.98
C GLU A 89 17.55 -4.12 10.98
N ILE A 90 16.90 -4.20 9.82
CA ILE A 90 15.58 -4.86 9.68
C ILE A 90 15.71 -6.34 10.08
N LYS A 91 16.71 -7.05 9.56
CA LYS A 91 16.90 -8.47 9.88
C LYS A 91 17.16 -8.68 11.37
N ALA A 92 17.86 -7.76 12.03
CA ALA A 92 18.08 -7.83 13.48
C ALA A 92 16.77 -7.69 14.27
N LEU A 93 15.87 -6.78 13.86
CA LEU A 93 14.56 -6.59 14.52
C LEU A 93 13.69 -7.85 14.53
N PHE A 94 13.72 -8.64 13.46
CA PHE A 94 12.88 -9.83 13.27
C PHE A 94 13.62 -11.16 13.54
N SER A 95 14.75 -11.13 14.25
CA SER A 95 15.53 -12.33 14.60
C SER A 95 15.02 -13.02 15.88
N GLU A 96 15.46 -14.27 16.12
CA GLU A 96 15.03 -15.09 17.27
C GLU A 96 15.28 -14.37 18.61
N GLY A 97 14.21 -14.16 19.40
CA GLY A 97 14.25 -13.42 20.67
C GLY A 97 13.72 -11.98 20.61
N GLY A 98 13.19 -11.52 19.47
CA GLY A 98 12.46 -10.26 19.36
C GLY A 98 11.18 -10.22 20.21
N ASP A 99 10.66 -9.01 20.48
CA ASP A 99 9.32 -8.82 21.05
C ASP A 99 8.26 -9.46 20.14
N GLN A 100 7.13 -9.92 20.67
CA GLN A 100 6.02 -10.46 19.88
C GLN A 100 5.58 -9.51 18.75
N HIS A 101 5.78 -8.20 18.95
CA HIS A 101 5.56 -7.21 17.91
C HIS A 101 6.42 -7.46 16.64
N TYR A 102 7.60 -8.06 16.76
CA TYR A 102 8.56 -8.31 15.68
C TYR A 102 8.72 -9.79 15.32
N ASN A 103 7.64 -10.57 15.43
CA ASN A 103 7.74 -12.01 15.23
C ASN A 103 8.03 -12.39 13.78
N ASP A 104 7.24 -11.92 12.80
CA ASP A 104 7.41 -12.33 11.41
C ASP A 104 7.25 -11.16 10.44
N LEU A 105 8.08 -11.16 9.39
CA LEU A 105 8.04 -10.20 8.29
C LEU A 105 8.27 -10.92 6.97
N TYR A 106 7.26 -10.88 6.11
CA TYR A 106 7.26 -11.48 4.80
C TYR A 106 7.14 -10.45 3.69
N ILE A 107 7.79 -10.71 2.57
CA ILE A 107 7.62 -9.97 1.32
C ILE A 107 7.11 -10.97 0.29
N ILE A 108 5.87 -10.76 -0.16
CA ILE A 108 5.17 -11.65 -1.08
C ILE A 108 4.95 -10.88 -2.38
N THR A 109 5.47 -11.39 -3.49
CA THR A 109 5.22 -10.81 -4.81
C THR A 109 4.20 -11.67 -5.54
N PHE A 110 3.19 -11.03 -6.11
CA PHE A 110 2.16 -11.70 -6.91
C PHE A 110 1.87 -10.93 -8.18
N LYS A 111 1.41 -11.65 -9.20
CA LYS A 111 1.08 -11.14 -10.52
C LYS A 111 -0.41 -11.31 -10.76
N SER A 112 -1.08 -10.25 -11.21
CA SER A 112 -2.46 -10.32 -11.67
C SER A 112 -2.58 -11.21 -12.90
N ASN A 113 -3.50 -12.17 -12.85
CA ASN A 113 -3.84 -13.04 -13.98
C ASN A 113 -4.64 -12.29 -15.05
N VAL A 114 -5.29 -11.17 -14.68
CA VAL A 114 -6.13 -10.35 -15.57
C VAL A 114 -5.32 -9.28 -16.28
N THR A 115 -4.52 -8.51 -15.53
CA THR A 115 -3.82 -7.32 -16.03
C THR A 115 -2.33 -7.55 -16.26
N GLY A 116 -1.77 -8.64 -15.71
CA GLY A 116 -0.33 -8.90 -15.72
C GLY A 116 0.48 -7.95 -14.82
N ARG A 117 -0.17 -7.08 -14.06
CA ARG A 117 0.49 -6.19 -13.08
C ARG A 117 1.14 -7.01 -11.98
N ILE A 118 2.24 -6.50 -11.44
CA ILE A 118 2.96 -7.13 -10.35
C ILE A 118 2.83 -6.25 -9.12
N TYR A 119 2.39 -6.87 -8.04
CA TYR A 119 2.25 -6.26 -6.74
C TYR A 119 3.17 -6.95 -5.74
N THR A 120 3.61 -6.19 -4.75
CA THR A 120 4.36 -6.72 -3.60
C THR A 120 3.60 -6.39 -2.34
N GLN A 121 3.26 -7.40 -1.56
CA GLN A 121 2.75 -7.26 -0.20
C GLN A 121 3.91 -7.41 0.77
N VAL A 122 4.09 -6.42 1.63
CA VAL A 122 4.91 -6.54 2.83
C VAL A 122 3.94 -6.80 3.99
N LYS A 123 4.16 -7.89 4.73
CA LYS A 123 3.24 -8.38 5.76
C LYS A 123 3.99 -8.67 7.04
N SER A 124 3.55 -8.10 8.15
CA SER A 124 4.02 -8.43 9.50
C SER A 124 2.91 -9.06 10.33
N TYR A 125 3.30 -9.84 11.34
CA TYR A 125 2.38 -10.52 12.26
C TYR A 125 2.62 -10.08 13.73
N PRO A 126 2.29 -8.83 14.10
CA PRO A 126 2.25 -8.42 15.51
C PRO A 126 0.97 -8.96 16.17
N GLY A 127 1.01 -10.17 16.72
CA GLY A 127 -0.13 -10.77 17.44
C GLY A 127 -1.11 -11.52 16.53
N ASP A 128 -2.40 -11.51 16.89
CA ASP A 128 -3.42 -12.40 16.29
C ASP A 128 -3.80 -12.02 14.85
N ASN A 129 -3.63 -10.76 14.44
CA ASN A 129 -4.01 -10.26 13.12
C ASN A 129 -2.80 -9.72 12.34
N PRO A 130 -2.58 -10.18 11.09
CA PRO A 130 -1.49 -9.67 10.28
C PRO A 130 -1.80 -8.32 9.64
N TYR A 131 -0.85 -7.40 9.74
CA TYR A 131 -0.86 -6.11 9.06
C TYR A 131 -0.07 -6.20 7.76
N ALA A 132 -0.56 -5.55 6.71
CA ALA A 132 0.10 -5.59 5.43
C ALA A 132 -0.09 -4.31 4.62
N LEU A 133 0.98 -3.86 3.96
CA LEU A 133 0.91 -2.89 2.87
C LEU A 133 1.16 -3.58 1.53
N ILE A 134 0.34 -3.25 0.53
CA ILE A 134 0.43 -3.77 -0.83
C ILE A 134 0.86 -2.65 -1.76
N PHE A 135 1.88 -2.88 -2.57
CA PHE A 135 2.53 -1.90 -3.43
C PHE A 135 2.40 -2.27 -4.92
N ASP A 136 2.19 -1.28 -5.78
CA ASP A 136 2.44 -1.40 -7.22
C ASP A 136 3.95 -1.33 -7.47
N THR A 137 4.55 -2.45 -7.89
CA THR A 137 6.02 -2.58 -8.02
C THR A 137 6.63 -1.64 -9.04
N LYS A 138 5.87 -1.17 -10.04
CA LYS A 138 6.37 -0.20 -11.03
C LYS A 138 6.44 1.21 -10.46
N LYS A 139 5.55 1.53 -9.52
CA LYS A 139 5.43 2.88 -8.94
C LYS A 139 6.07 2.99 -7.57
N LEU A 140 6.33 1.87 -6.91
CA LEU A 140 6.78 1.79 -5.52
C LEU A 140 5.86 2.59 -4.58
N LYS A 141 4.56 2.52 -4.85
CA LYS A 141 3.51 3.19 -4.06
C LYS A 141 2.55 2.17 -3.50
N ALA A 142 2.16 2.37 -2.24
CA ALA A 142 1.09 1.60 -1.63
C ALA A 142 -0.21 1.85 -2.38
N VAL A 143 -0.94 0.76 -2.64
CA VAL A 143 -2.21 0.72 -3.37
C VAL A 143 -3.32 0.06 -2.57
N ALA A 144 -2.97 -0.67 -1.53
CA ALA A 144 -3.91 -1.17 -0.54
C ALA A 144 -3.18 -1.46 0.78
N HIS A 145 -3.95 -1.59 1.85
CA HIS A 145 -3.48 -2.15 3.11
C HIS A 145 -4.51 -3.11 3.68
N ASN A 146 -4.06 -4.05 4.51
CA ASN A 146 -4.93 -4.90 5.30
C ASN A 146 -5.15 -4.24 6.66
N GLY A 147 -6.38 -3.82 6.95
CA GLY A 147 -6.77 -3.24 8.22
C GLY A 147 -7.93 -4.04 8.80
N ASP A 148 -7.65 -4.77 9.89
CA ASP A 148 -8.64 -5.50 10.71
C ASP A 148 -9.70 -6.25 9.90
N ASP A 149 -9.28 -7.38 9.31
CA ASP A 149 -10.12 -8.29 8.50
C ASP A 149 -10.73 -7.68 7.23
N SER A 150 -10.18 -6.57 6.73
CA SER A 150 -10.55 -6.06 5.40
C SER A 150 -9.41 -5.41 4.64
N ILE A 151 -9.44 -5.58 3.32
CA ILE A 151 -8.56 -4.83 2.41
C ILE A 151 -9.13 -3.43 2.16
N VAL A 152 -8.32 -2.41 2.44
CA VAL A 152 -8.62 -1.01 2.13
C VAL A 152 -7.77 -0.58 0.95
N LEU A 153 -8.44 -0.16 -0.14
CA LEU A 153 -7.81 0.34 -1.36
C LEU A 153 -7.43 1.80 -1.21
N LEU A 154 -6.19 2.14 -1.59
CA LEU A 154 -5.64 3.48 -1.49
C LEU A 154 -5.65 4.15 -2.87
N THR A 155 -6.30 5.31 -2.97
CA THR A 155 -6.33 6.12 -4.20
C THR A 155 -6.00 7.58 -3.90
N ASP A 156 -5.66 8.33 -4.94
CA ASP A 156 -5.45 9.78 -4.82
C ASP A 156 -6.72 10.54 -4.41
N ASN A 157 -7.90 9.94 -4.54
CA ASN A 157 -9.19 10.55 -4.19
C ASN A 157 -9.72 10.09 -2.83
N GLY A 158 -8.96 9.28 -2.09
CA GLY A 158 -9.35 8.70 -0.80
C GLY A 158 -9.14 7.20 -0.73
N SER A 159 -9.56 6.63 0.40
CA SER A 159 -9.52 5.19 0.69
C SER A 159 -10.90 4.55 0.56
N TYR A 160 -10.96 3.30 0.14
CA TYR A 160 -12.21 2.54 -0.02
C TYR A 160 -12.05 1.13 0.54
N SER A 161 -12.91 0.70 1.45
CA SER A 161 -12.91 -0.69 1.89
C SER A 161 -13.49 -1.60 0.80
N CYS A 162 -12.89 -2.77 0.59
CA CYS A 162 -13.41 -3.80 -0.31
C CYS A 162 -14.82 -4.27 0.10
N TRP A 163 -15.13 -4.26 1.39
CA TRP A 163 -16.47 -4.53 1.90
C TRP A 163 -17.49 -3.48 1.43
N GLU A 164 -17.18 -2.18 1.54
CA GLU A 164 -18.10 -1.11 1.11
C GLU A 164 -18.41 -1.20 -0.40
N LEU A 165 -17.40 -1.59 -1.19
CA LEU A 165 -17.53 -1.74 -2.64
C LEU A 165 -18.40 -2.94 -3.04
N SER A 166 -18.41 -4.02 -2.26
CA SER A 166 -19.24 -5.20 -2.53
C SER A 166 -20.72 -4.94 -2.23
N GLN A 167 -21.02 -4.09 -1.24
CA GLN A 167 -22.39 -3.71 -0.90
C GLN A 167 -23.02 -2.73 -1.89
N ALA A 168 -22.22 -1.81 -2.46
CA ALA A 168 -22.71 -0.83 -3.44
C ALA A 168 -23.12 -1.42 -4.80
N GLY A 169 -22.82 -2.70 -5.05
CA GLY A 169 -23.16 -3.43 -6.27
C GLY A 169 -24.38 -4.35 -6.15
N LYS A 170 -25.05 -4.37 -4.99
CA LYS A 170 -26.30 -5.10 -4.72
C LYS A 170 -27.49 -4.13 -4.73
#